data_AF-A0A8D8VMW4-F1
#
_entry.id   AF-A0A8D8VMW4-F1
#
_cell.length_a   1.000
_cell.length_b   1.000
_cell.length_c   1.000
_cell.angle_alpha   90.00
_cell.angle_beta   90.00
_cell.angle_gamma   90.00
#
_symmetry.space_group_name_H-M   'P 1'
#
loop_
_entity.id
_entity.type
_entity.pdbx_description
1 polymer ?
#
loop_
_entity_poly.entity_id
_entity_poly.type
_entity_poly.pdbx_seq_one_letter_code
_entity_poly.pdbx_strand_id
1 'polypeptide(L)'
;MDFQRVQRCCKSAKCFAMVYEDLQKQFHLQFLTKMYGSNNTQTCKYCFKKEAPLKFQWQYYCVVDGEKTKVCLQFFSNVLQIGQKRLRTIQQKYAQGFVVIKDSRGCHDNRPHKISSDVWEMVEQHWESIPHGESHYCASKSSRKYFENPELTVMKLYKLFCKLYKQRKHTEVKLDYKTYHRYFKTHSRFSFRKPRTDMCDFCESSKIKLQVNPQDSCNQIYELHKKRVQKYLEIKCSCVDWKCSFLFY
;
A
#
# COMPACT_ATOMS: atom_id res chain seq x y z
N MET A 1 27.81 20.80 -12.07
CA MET A 1 27.83 21.82 -11.00
C MET A 1 29.08 22.62 -11.23
N ASP A 2 28.94 23.91 -11.47
CA ASP A 2 30.08 24.77 -11.76
C ASP A 2 30.75 25.20 -10.46
N PHE A 3 32.08 25.19 -10.46
CA PHE A 3 32.86 25.60 -9.31
C PHE A 3 32.57 27.07 -8.96
N GLN A 4 32.30 27.33 -7.67
CA GLN A 4 32.14 28.68 -7.14
C GLN A 4 33.26 28.95 -6.14
N ARG A 5 34.07 29.98 -6.41
CA ARG A 5 35.16 30.38 -5.51
C ARG A 5 34.62 30.80 -4.16
N VAL A 6 35.18 30.23 -3.10
CA VAL A 6 34.90 30.63 -1.72
C VAL A 6 35.80 31.82 -1.38
N GLN A 7 35.19 33.00 -1.28
CA GLN A 7 35.89 34.26 -0.98
C GLN A 7 35.76 34.67 0.49
N ARG A 8 34.82 34.09 1.24
CA ARG A 8 34.55 34.39 2.65
C ARG A 8 34.05 33.13 3.35
N CYS A 9 34.54 32.88 4.57
CA CYS A 9 34.09 31.73 5.37
C CYS A 9 34.05 32.01 6.87
N CYS A 10 35.20 32.30 7.49
CA CYS A 10 35.32 32.67 8.91
C CYS A 10 36.19 33.92 9.04
N LYS A 11 35.87 34.78 10.00
CA LYS A 11 36.59 36.03 10.25
C LYS A 11 37.98 35.80 10.87
N SER A 12 38.13 34.75 11.68
CA SER A 12 39.35 34.45 12.43
C SER A 12 40.42 33.75 11.59
N ALA A 13 40.12 32.57 11.05
CA ALA A 13 41.12 31.75 10.35
C ALA A 13 41.26 32.06 8.85
N LYS A 14 40.34 32.85 8.26
CA LYS A 14 40.35 33.27 6.85
C LYS A 14 40.77 32.14 5.89
N CYS A 15 40.14 30.96 5.97
CA CYS A 15 40.56 29.77 5.24
C CYS A 15 40.67 29.95 3.71
N PHE A 16 39.89 30.88 3.14
CA PHE A 16 39.97 31.26 1.72
C PHE A 16 41.30 31.88 1.31
N ALA A 17 42.08 32.42 2.25
CA ALA A 17 43.42 32.94 2.01
C ALA A 17 44.48 31.84 2.10
N MET A 18 44.24 30.80 2.90
CA MET A 18 45.14 29.63 3.03
C MET A 18 44.99 28.65 1.87
N VAL A 19 43.80 28.61 1.24
CA VAL A 19 43.49 27.72 0.13
C VAL A 19 43.10 28.59 -1.07
N TYR A 20 44.05 28.80 -1.97
CA TYR A 20 43.88 29.64 -3.16
C TYR A 20 42.93 29.00 -4.18
N GLU A 21 42.46 29.81 -5.14
CA GLU A 21 41.35 29.49 -6.03
C GLU A 21 41.54 28.19 -6.82
N ASP A 22 42.72 27.99 -7.42
CA ASP A 22 43.02 26.77 -8.19
C ASP A 22 42.93 25.52 -7.32
N LEU A 23 43.39 25.60 -6.08
CA LEU A 23 43.34 24.49 -5.13
C LEU A 23 41.91 24.20 -4.67
N GLN A 24 41.09 25.25 -4.47
CA GLN A 24 39.65 25.08 -4.22
C GLN A 24 38.97 24.36 -5.38
N LYS A 25 39.27 24.76 -6.62
CA LYS A 25 38.75 24.14 -7.84
C LYS A 25 39.22 22.69 -7.94
N GLN A 26 40.48 22.41 -7.64
CA GLN A 26 41.04 21.06 -7.63
C GLN A 26 40.32 20.17 -6.62
N PHE A 27 40.09 20.63 -5.39
CA PHE A 27 39.34 19.86 -4.39
C PHE A 27 37.91 19.57 -4.84
N HIS A 28 37.24 20.58 -5.41
CA HIS A 28 35.89 20.43 -5.92
C HIS A 28 35.84 19.36 -7.03
N LEU A 29 36.73 19.46 -8.02
CA LEU A 29 36.82 18.52 -9.14
C LEU A 29 37.20 17.11 -8.68
N GLN A 30 38.17 16.97 -7.77
CA GLN A 30 38.55 15.67 -7.20
C GLN A 30 37.38 15.00 -6.48
N PHE A 31 36.60 15.78 -5.74
CA PHE A 31 35.40 15.30 -5.06
C PHE A 31 34.35 14.81 -6.07
N LEU A 32 34.04 15.60 -7.10
CA LEU A 32 33.09 15.18 -8.14
C LEU A 32 33.58 13.92 -8.88
N THR A 33 34.85 13.88 -9.28
CA THR A 33 35.42 12.75 -10.01
C THR A 33 35.35 11.45 -9.19
N LYS A 34 35.59 11.52 -7.87
CA LYS A 34 35.43 10.37 -6.96
C LYS A 34 33.97 9.98 -6.69
N MET A 35 33.03 10.92 -6.79
CA MET A 35 31.60 10.67 -6.63
C MET A 35 30.97 10.03 -7.86
N TYR A 36 31.43 10.38 -9.07
CA TYR A 36 30.88 9.90 -10.34
C TYR A 36 31.73 8.83 -11.02
N GLY A 37 32.98 8.64 -10.60
CA GLY A 37 33.88 7.60 -11.08
C GLY A 37 33.98 6.43 -10.10
N SER A 38 33.31 5.32 -10.42
CA SER A 38 33.42 3.99 -9.81
C SER A 38 32.93 3.82 -8.35
N ASN A 39 32.35 2.64 -8.08
CA ASN A 39 31.84 2.18 -6.78
C ASN A 39 32.91 2.23 -5.68
N ASN A 40 33.10 3.39 -5.05
CA ASN A 40 34.10 3.55 -4.01
C ASN A 40 33.49 3.42 -2.61
N THR A 41 33.35 2.16 -2.20
CA THR A 41 33.33 1.75 -0.79
C THR A 41 34.69 2.11 -0.17
N GLN A 42 34.82 3.30 0.42
CA GLN A 42 35.98 3.61 1.25
C GLN A 42 35.83 2.87 2.58
N THR A 43 36.47 1.71 2.69
CA THR A 43 36.64 0.99 3.95
C THR A 43 37.69 1.73 4.77
N CYS A 44 37.28 2.31 5.90
CA CYS A 44 38.20 2.86 6.88
C CYS A 44 38.85 1.70 7.66
N LYS A 45 40.17 1.57 7.58
CA LYS A 45 41.01 0.52 8.20
C LYS A 45 41.19 0.63 9.72
N TYR A 46 40.53 1.56 10.40
CA TYR A 46 40.69 1.76 11.85
C TYR A 46 39.42 1.36 12.60
N CYS A 47 39.30 0.05 12.87
CA CYS A 47 38.37 -0.49 13.86
C CYS A 47 38.83 -0.09 15.26
N PHE A 48 38.07 0.75 15.94
CA PHE A 48 38.09 0.83 17.40
C PHE A 48 36.65 0.90 17.91
N LYS A 49 36.20 -0.17 18.58
CA LYS A 49 35.04 -0.11 19.48
C LYS A 49 35.46 0.67 20.71
N LYS A 50 34.76 1.76 21.05
CA LYS A 50 34.74 2.29 22.43
C LYS A 50 33.36 2.78 22.84
N GLU A 51 33.10 2.56 24.11
CA GLU A 51 31.90 2.84 24.86
C GLU A 51 31.71 4.35 25.09
N ALA A 52 30.42 4.75 25.19
CA ALA A 52 29.88 6.11 25.38
C ALA A 52 30.01 7.12 24.21
N PRO A 53 28.97 7.92 23.91
CA PRO A 53 29.01 8.91 22.84
C PRO A 53 29.85 10.10 23.28
N LEU A 54 31.14 10.08 22.99
CA LEU A 54 31.97 11.27 23.03
C LEU A 54 31.27 12.36 22.19
N LYS A 55 31.19 13.59 22.71
CA LYS A 55 30.86 14.77 21.89
C LYS A 55 31.91 14.86 20.78
N PHE A 56 31.62 14.27 19.62
CA PHE A 56 32.55 14.27 18.49
C PHE A 56 32.80 15.71 18.04
N GLN A 57 34.02 16.20 18.25
CA GLN A 57 34.48 17.43 17.64
C GLN A 57 35.01 17.12 16.24
N TRP A 58 34.19 17.39 15.23
CA TRP A 58 34.58 17.20 13.84
C TRP A 58 35.56 18.28 13.39
N GLN A 59 36.71 17.85 12.87
CA GLN A 59 37.72 18.71 12.27
C GLN A 59 37.75 18.48 10.77
N TYR A 60 37.92 19.56 10.00
CA TYR A 60 37.91 19.53 8.54
C TYR A 60 39.28 19.95 8.03
N TYR A 61 39.73 19.29 6.97
CA TYR A 61 41.07 19.48 6.42
C TYR A 61 41.02 19.56 4.90
N CYS A 62 41.92 20.36 4.34
CA CYS A 62 42.24 20.47 2.93
C CYS A 62 43.74 20.19 2.75
N VAL A 63 44.16 19.59 1.63
CA VAL A 63 45.58 19.30 1.38
C VAL A 63 46.23 20.43 0.57
N VAL A 64 46.99 21.29 1.23
CA VAL A 64 47.71 22.41 0.60
C VAL A 64 49.18 22.03 0.52
N ASP A 65 49.75 22.02 -0.69
CA ASP A 65 51.16 21.70 -0.93
C ASP A 65 51.63 20.36 -0.31
N GLY A 66 50.72 19.38 -0.27
CA GLY A 66 50.97 18.06 0.32
C GLY A 66 50.68 17.95 1.82
N GLU A 67 50.41 19.06 2.50
CA GLU A 67 50.14 19.11 3.95
C GLU A 67 48.66 19.28 4.28
N LYS A 68 48.22 18.71 5.40
CA LYS A 68 46.83 18.85 5.88
C LYS A 68 46.63 20.19 6.59
N THR A 69 46.05 21.15 5.89
CA THR A 69 45.63 22.43 6.47
C THR A 69 44.23 22.33 7.05
N LYS A 70 44.08 22.68 8.34
CA LYS A 70 42.78 22.71 9.02
C LYS A 70 41.92 23.86 8.49
N VAL A 71 40.67 23.58 8.15
CA VAL A 71 39.70 24.56 7.64
C VAL A 71 38.40 24.55 8.44
N CYS A 72 37.62 25.63 8.35
CA CYS A 72 36.32 25.70 9.00
C CYS A 72 35.24 24.92 8.22
N LEU A 73 34.18 24.50 8.92
CA LEU A 73 33.05 23.78 8.32
C LEU A 73 32.42 24.56 7.15
N GLN A 74 32.27 25.87 7.28
CA GLN A 74 31.68 26.72 6.24
C GLN A 74 32.52 26.69 4.97
N PHE A 75 33.84 26.79 5.10
CA PHE A 75 34.75 26.72 3.96
C PHE A 75 34.66 25.36 3.27
N PHE A 76 34.78 24.28 4.04
CA PHE A 76 34.71 22.91 3.54
C PHE A 76 33.38 22.62 2.82
N SER A 77 32.26 23.03 3.43
CA SER A 77 30.90 22.91 2.87
C SER A 77 30.75 23.67 1.55
N ASN A 78 31.30 24.89 1.46
CA ASN A 78 31.22 25.72 0.26
C ASN A 78 32.11 25.19 -0.87
N VAL A 79 33.36 24.81 -0.59
CA VAL A 79 34.30 24.27 -1.59
C VAL A 79 33.75 22.98 -2.22
N LEU A 80 33.21 22.08 -1.39
CA LEU A 80 32.63 20.83 -1.88
C LEU A 80 31.20 20.99 -2.42
N GLN A 81 30.58 22.16 -2.24
CA GLN A 81 29.18 22.43 -2.56
C GLN A 81 28.21 21.43 -1.92
N ILE A 82 28.51 21.00 -0.68
CA ILE A 82 27.68 20.10 0.12
C ILE A 82 27.04 20.91 1.24
N GLY A 83 25.70 20.91 1.32
CA GLY A 83 25.00 21.57 2.42
C GLY A 83 25.38 21.02 3.79
N GLN A 84 25.57 21.90 4.78
CA GLN A 84 25.98 21.52 6.14
C GLN A 84 25.06 20.48 6.80
N LYS A 85 23.75 20.52 6.53
CA LYS A 85 22.81 19.51 7.03
C LYS A 85 23.20 18.10 6.57
N ARG A 86 23.59 17.95 5.31
CA ARG A 86 24.02 16.66 4.74
C ARG A 86 25.33 16.19 5.39
N LEU A 87 26.28 17.10 5.63
CA LEU A 87 27.50 16.77 6.39
C LEU A 87 27.17 16.29 7.81
N ARG A 88 26.26 16.97 8.52
CA ARG A 88 25.82 16.54 9.86
C ARG A 88 25.15 15.17 9.85
N THR A 89 24.29 14.88 8.87
CA THR A 89 23.67 13.55 8.73
C THR A 89 24.72 12.47 8.50
N ILE A 90 25.71 12.73 7.64
CA ILE A 90 26.83 11.80 7.40
C ILE A 90 27.59 11.57 8.70
N GLN A 91 27.96 12.63 9.40
CA GLN A 91 28.66 12.58 10.69
C GLN A 91 27.90 11.79 11.75
N GLN A 92 26.59 12.01 11.88
CA GLN A 92 25.74 11.25 12.80
C GLN A 92 25.73 9.75 12.46
N LYS A 93 25.62 9.40 11.18
CA LYS A 93 25.68 8.01 10.73
C LYS A 93 27.06 7.39 11.03
N TYR A 94 28.15 8.11 10.76
CA TYR A 94 29.49 7.64 11.12
C TYR A 94 29.65 7.44 12.64
N ALA A 95 29.16 8.39 13.45
CA ALA A 95 29.17 8.27 14.91
C ALA A 95 28.34 7.08 15.44
N GLN A 96 27.31 6.67 14.70
CA GLN A 96 26.51 5.47 14.97
C GLN A 96 27.17 4.17 14.47
N GLY A 97 28.36 4.24 13.87
CA GLY A 97 29.11 3.08 13.38
C GLY A 97 28.80 2.66 11.93
N PHE A 98 28.02 3.45 11.18
CA PHE A 98 27.80 3.18 9.76
C PHE A 98 29.08 3.46 8.95
N VAL A 99 29.65 2.41 8.34
CA VAL A 99 30.83 2.51 7.46
C VAL A 99 30.44 2.85 6.03
N VAL A 100 29.30 2.32 5.58
CA VAL A 100 28.75 2.55 4.23
C VAL A 100 27.35 3.15 4.36
N ILE A 101 27.22 4.41 3.96
CA ILE A 101 25.94 5.11 3.98
C ILE A 101 25.28 4.93 2.61
N LYS A 102 24.38 3.95 2.50
CA LYS A 102 23.54 3.79 1.31
C LYS A 102 22.54 4.94 1.20
N ASP A 103 22.21 5.30 -0.04
CA ASP A 103 21.06 6.17 -0.30
C ASP A 103 19.78 5.44 0.11
N SER A 104 18.92 6.12 0.86
CA SER A 104 17.64 5.59 1.35
C SER A 104 16.50 6.54 1.03
N ARG A 105 16.68 7.45 0.05
CA ARG A 105 15.59 8.27 -0.46
C ARG A 105 14.45 7.36 -0.94
N GLY A 106 13.22 7.71 -0.57
CA GLY A 106 12.03 6.90 -0.88
C GLY A 106 11.81 5.68 0.03
N CYS A 107 12.78 5.32 0.88
CA CYS A 107 12.64 4.26 1.85
C CYS A 107 12.23 4.86 3.21
N HIS A 108 10.93 4.94 3.46
CA HIS A 108 10.40 5.36 4.76
C HIS A 108 9.38 4.36 5.29
N ASP A 109 9.45 4.12 6.60
CA ASP A 109 8.49 3.28 7.33
C ASP A 109 7.23 4.06 7.73
N ASN A 110 7.30 5.40 7.69
CA ASN A 110 6.14 6.25 7.94
C ASN A 110 5.12 6.09 6.81
N ARG A 111 4.13 5.22 7.00
CA ARG A 111 3.02 5.01 6.06
C ARG A 111 1.71 5.25 6.79
N PRO A 112 1.33 6.51 7.05
CA PRO A 112 0.18 6.84 7.89
C PRO A 112 -1.15 6.37 7.32
N HIS A 113 -1.21 6.14 6.00
CA HIS A 113 -2.38 5.61 5.30
C HIS A 113 -2.33 4.09 5.07
N LYS A 114 -1.31 3.39 5.60
CA LYS A 114 -1.23 1.94 5.52
C LYS A 114 -2.31 1.36 6.43
N ILE A 115 -3.20 0.56 5.84
CA ILE A 115 -4.19 -0.23 6.59
C ILE A 115 -3.44 -1.31 7.37
N SER A 116 -3.76 -1.46 8.66
CA SER A 116 -3.13 -2.45 9.53
C SER A 116 -3.50 -3.88 9.10
N SER A 117 -2.61 -4.83 9.40
CA SER A 117 -2.84 -6.26 9.18
C SER A 117 -4.13 -6.73 9.84
N ASP A 118 -4.39 -6.30 11.07
CA ASP A 118 -5.54 -6.71 11.87
C ASP A 118 -6.88 -6.38 11.19
N VAL A 119 -6.94 -5.25 10.46
CA VAL A 119 -8.14 -4.88 9.69
C VAL A 119 -8.35 -5.88 8.57
N TRP A 120 -7.29 -6.29 7.87
CA TRP A 120 -7.39 -7.28 6.80
C TRP A 120 -7.77 -8.67 7.32
N GLU A 121 -7.21 -9.09 8.45
CA GLU A 121 -7.59 -10.34 9.11
C GLU A 121 -9.08 -10.33 9.49
N MET A 122 -9.59 -9.22 10.04
CA MET A 122 -11.02 -9.07 10.32
C MET A 122 -11.89 -9.09 9.05
N VAL A 123 -11.39 -8.55 7.93
CA VAL A 123 -12.09 -8.62 6.63
C VAL A 123 -12.20 -10.06 6.15
N GLU A 124 -11.12 -10.84 6.23
CA GLU A 124 -11.11 -12.24 5.82
C GLU A 124 -12.02 -13.10 6.71
N GLN A 125 -11.95 -12.91 8.03
CA GLN A 125 -12.86 -13.55 9.00
C GLN A 125 -14.32 -13.20 8.72
N HIS A 126 -14.60 -11.93 8.37
CA HIS A 126 -15.95 -11.49 7.99
C HIS A 126 -16.45 -12.22 6.75
N TRP A 127 -15.63 -12.40 5.72
CA TRP A 127 -16.02 -13.18 4.53
C TRP A 127 -16.31 -14.64 4.88
N GLU A 128 -15.47 -15.29 5.66
CA GLU A 128 -15.63 -16.69 6.06
C GLU A 128 -16.90 -16.90 6.91
N SER A 129 -17.28 -15.91 7.72
CA SER A 129 -18.49 -15.96 8.56
C SER A 129 -19.81 -15.91 7.79
N ILE A 130 -19.79 -15.53 6.51
CA ILE A 130 -21.00 -15.43 5.69
C ILE A 130 -21.31 -16.82 5.10
N PRO A 131 -22.58 -17.29 5.14
CA PRO A 131 -22.97 -18.56 4.54
C PRO A 131 -22.52 -18.70 3.09
N HIS A 132 -21.81 -19.80 2.82
CA HIS A 132 -21.17 -20.07 1.55
C HIS A 132 -21.06 -21.57 1.31
N GLY A 133 -21.01 -21.96 0.03
CA GLY A 133 -20.82 -23.35 -0.37
C GLY A 133 -20.02 -23.47 -1.66
N GLU A 134 -19.57 -24.67 -1.95
CA GLU A 134 -18.86 -24.99 -3.17
C GLU A 134 -19.86 -25.18 -4.35
N SER A 135 -19.35 -25.16 -5.58
CA SER A 135 -20.15 -25.58 -6.72
C SER A 135 -20.15 -27.11 -6.82
N HIS A 136 -21.30 -27.73 -6.54
CA HIS A 136 -21.48 -29.20 -6.62
C HIS A 136 -20.94 -29.82 -7.91
N TYR A 137 -21.07 -29.14 -9.06
CA TYR A 137 -20.65 -29.65 -10.37
C TYR A 137 -19.14 -29.51 -10.67
N CYS A 138 -18.39 -28.75 -9.88
CA CYS A 138 -16.98 -28.44 -10.14
C CYS A 138 -16.07 -28.58 -8.90
N ALA A 139 -16.52 -29.27 -7.84
CA ALA A 139 -15.75 -29.45 -6.61
C ALA A 139 -14.36 -30.09 -6.88
N SER A 140 -14.24 -30.96 -7.90
CA SER A 140 -12.97 -31.54 -8.33
C SER A 140 -12.08 -30.62 -9.16
N LYS A 141 -12.60 -29.48 -9.65
CA LYS A 141 -11.90 -28.57 -10.61
C LYS A 141 -11.60 -27.19 -10.04
N SER A 142 -12.25 -26.78 -8.94
CA SER A 142 -12.03 -25.46 -8.33
C SER A 142 -12.35 -25.45 -6.84
N SER A 143 -11.46 -24.87 -6.04
CA SER A 143 -11.65 -24.59 -4.61
C SER A 143 -12.41 -23.28 -4.33
N ARG A 144 -13.08 -22.72 -5.35
CA ARG A 144 -13.77 -21.43 -5.23
C ARG A 144 -15.07 -21.59 -4.44
N LYS A 145 -15.19 -20.80 -3.38
CA LYS A 145 -16.38 -20.74 -2.53
C LYS A 145 -17.36 -19.71 -3.07
N TYR A 146 -18.66 -19.98 -2.96
CA TYR A 146 -19.70 -19.07 -3.42
C TYR A 146 -20.62 -18.70 -2.28
N PHE A 147 -20.83 -17.40 -2.07
CA PHE A 147 -21.83 -16.93 -1.12
C PHE A 147 -23.21 -17.46 -1.51
N GLU A 148 -23.96 -17.95 -0.53
CA GLU A 148 -25.28 -18.54 -0.76
C GLU A 148 -26.31 -17.49 -1.15
N ASN A 149 -26.22 -16.29 -0.56
CA ASN A 149 -27.13 -15.20 -0.86
C ASN A 149 -26.82 -14.59 -2.25
N PRO A 150 -27.72 -14.74 -3.24
CA PRO A 150 -27.50 -14.25 -4.60
C PRO A 150 -27.57 -12.72 -4.71
N GLU A 151 -28.22 -12.06 -3.74
CA GLU A 151 -28.32 -10.60 -3.68
C GLU A 151 -27.06 -9.95 -3.14
N LEU A 152 -26.12 -10.72 -2.62
CA LEU A 152 -24.91 -10.19 -2.02
C LEU A 152 -24.00 -9.62 -3.11
N THR A 153 -23.48 -8.42 -2.86
CA THR A 153 -22.50 -7.77 -3.73
C THR A 153 -21.30 -7.35 -2.89
N VAL A 154 -20.16 -7.06 -3.53
CA VAL A 154 -18.97 -6.56 -2.82
C VAL A 154 -19.29 -5.27 -2.05
N MET A 155 -20.18 -4.43 -2.58
CA MET A 155 -20.64 -3.22 -1.88
C MET A 155 -21.44 -3.55 -0.62
N LYS A 156 -22.36 -4.54 -0.69
CA LYS A 156 -23.11 -5.01 0.48
C LYS A 156 -22.17 -5.64 1.52
N LEU A 157 -21.20 -6.44 1.09
CA LEU A 157 -20.16 -7.02 1.95
C LEU A 157 -19.37 -5.94 2.70
N TYR A 158 -18.92 -4.90 1.99
CA TYR A 158 -18.21 -3.77 2.57
C TYR A 158 -19.05 -3.05 3.62
N LYS A 159 -20.32 -2.73 3.30
CA LYS A 159 -21.24 -2.08 4.24
C LYS A 159 -21.47 -2.93 5.50
N LEU A 160 -21.61 -4.26 5.35
CA LEU A 160 -21.75 -5.18 6.48
C LEU A 160 -20.47 -5.20 7.33
N PHE A 161 -19.30 -5.24 6.67
CA PHE A 161 -18.01 -5.19 7.37
C PHE A 161 -17.83 -3.90 8.16
N CYS A 162 -18.12 -2.73 7.59
CA CYS A 162 -18.05 -1.45 8.30
C CYS A 162 -18.92 -1.45 9.57
N LYS A 163 -20.14 -2.01 9.48
CA LYS A 163 -21.03 -2.17 10.64
C LYS A 163 -20.43 -3.10 11.69
N LEU A 164 -19.93 -4.28 11.28
CA LEU A 164 -19.29 -5.24 12.18
C LEU A 164 -18.05 -4.64 12.87
N TYR A 165 -17.22 -3.92 12.12
CA TYR A 165 -16.03 -3.26 12.65
C TYR A 165 -16.40 -2.20 13.68
N LYS A 166 -17.39 -1.36 13.37
CA LYS A 166 -17.91 -0.34 14.29
C LYS A 166 -18.44 -0.94 15.59
N GLN A 167 -19.14 -2.08 15.50
CA GLN A 167 -19.64 -2.79 16.68
C GLN A 167 -18.50 -3.37 17.54
N ARG A 168 -17.47 -3.95 16.92
CA ARG A 168 -16.37 -4.61 17.65
C ARG A 168 -15.30 -3.65 18.18
N LYS A 169 -15.03 -2.56 17.48
CA LYS A 169 -13.95 -1.61 17.80
C LYS A 169 -14.46 -0.26 18.29
N HIS A 170 -15.78 -0.07 18.37
CA HIS A 170 -16.43 1.19 18.75
C HIS A 170 -15.94 2.41 17.95
N THR A 171 -15.49 2.20 16.72
CA THR A 171 -14.93 3.25 15.86
C THR A 171 -15.15 2.94 14.38
N GLU A 172 -15.13 3.97 13.54
CA GLU A 172 -15.25 3.80 12.08
C GLU A 172 -13.94 3.23 11.51
N VAL A 173 -14.07 2.30 10.56
CA VAL A 173 -12.90 1.71 9.89
C VAL A 173 -12.28 2.71 8.91
N LYS A 174 -10.96 2.90 8.97
CA LYS A 174 -10.20 3.69 7.99
C LYS A 174 -9.89 2.87 6.73
N LEU A 175 -10.92 2.38 6.07
CA LEU A 175 -10.84 1.56 4.86
C LEU A 175 -11.86 2.03 3.84
N ASP A 176 -11.42 2.51 2.68
CA ASP A 176 -12.32 2.90 1.60
C ASP A 176 -12.80 1.69 0.77
N TYR A 177 -14.00 1.81 0.18
CA TYR A 177 -14.61 0.80 -0.67
C TYR A 177 -13.71 0.40 -1.84
N LYS A 178 -13.02 1.35 -2.51
CA LYS A 178 -12.17 1.00 -3.67
C LYS A 178 -11.02 0.08 -3.26
N THR A 179 -10.43 0.35 -2.10
CA THR A 179 -9.34 -0.44 -1.52
C THR A 179 -9.85 -1.83 -1.09
N TYR A 180 -10.99 -1.88 -0.40
CA TYR A 180 -11.66 -3.12 -0.05
C TYR A 180 -12.02 -3.97 -1.28
N HIS A 181 -12.63 -3.37 -2.30
CA HIS A 181 -13.05 -4.05 -3.52
C HIS A 181 -11.86 -4.60 -4.30
N ARG A 182 -10.77 -3.84 -4.39
CA ARG A 182 -9.51 -4.31 -4.98
C ARG A 182 -8.97 -5.51 -4.22
N TYR A 183 -8.92 -5.42 -2.89
CA TYR A 183 -8.45 -6.49 -2.03
C TYR A 183 -9.30 -7.76 -2.16
N PHE A 184 -10.63 -7.63 -2.17
CA PHE A 184 -11.57 -8.72 -2.43
C PHE A 184 -11.27 -9.39 -3.78
N LYS A 185 -11.11 -8.62 -4.86
CA LYS A 185 -10.84 -9.19 -6.19
C LYS A 185 -9.53 -9.97 -6.26
N THR A 186 -8.48 -9.52 -5.58
CA THR A 186 -7.14 -10.12 -5.72
C THR A 186 -6.86 -11.22 -4.69
N HIS A 187 -7.48 -11.19 -3.50
CA HIS A 187 -7.16 -12.12 -2.40
C HIS A 187 -8.33 -13.02 -2.01
N SER A 188 -9.57 -12.72 -2.40
CA SER A 188 -10.72 -13.50 -1.95
C SER A 188 -10.87 -14.82 -2.70
N ARG A 189 -10.94 -15.92 -1.94
CA ARG A 189 -11.38 -17.25 -2.42
C ARG A 189 -12.89 -17.32 -2.68
N PHE A 190 -13.65 -16.27 -2.34
CA PHE A 190 -15.10 -16.21 -2.46
C PHE A 190 -15.56 -15.51 -3.74
N SER A 191 -16.69 -15.96 -4.29
CA SER A 191 -17.37 -15.37 -5.43
C SER A 191 -18.87 -15.27 -5.18
N PHE A 192 -19.54 -14.55 -6.08
CA PHE A 192 -21.00 -14.51 -6.15
C PHE A 192 -21.48 -15.53 -7.19
N ARG A 193 -22.59 -16.22 -6.89
CA ARG A 193 -23.26 -17.03 -7.91
C ARG A 193 -23.86 -16.09 -8.94
N LYS A 194 -23.85 -16.51 -10.21
CA LYS A 194 -24.70 -15.84 -11.20
C LYS A 194 -26.16 -16.02 -10.75
N PRO A 195 -27.03 -15.01 -10.97
CA PRO A 195 -28.46 -15.23 -10.86
C PRO A 195 -28.81 -16.51 -11.61
N ARG A 196 -29.53 -17.43 -10.96
CA ARG A 196 -30.10 -18.56 -11.69
C ARG A 196 -31.04 -17.94 -12.73
N THR A 197 -30.85 -18.25 -14.00
CA THR A 197 -31.86 -17.91 -15.00
C THR A 197 -33.12 -18.67 -14.62
N ASP A 198 -34.10 -17.96 -14.07
CA ASP A 198 -35.43 -18.47 -13.70
C ASP A 198 -36.22 -18.82 -14.96
N MET A 199 -35.73 -19.80 -15.72
CA MET A 199 -36.54 -20.46 -16.75
C MET A 199 -37.29 -21.55 -16.02
N CYS A 200 -38.57 -21.32 -15.73
CA CYS A 200 -39.44 -22.39 -15.28
C CYS A 200 -39.65 -23.36 -16.43
N ASP A 201 -39.17 -24.60 -16.30
CA ASP A 201 -39.29 -25.63 -17.33
C ASP A 201 -40.74 -25.85 -17.79
N PHE A 202 -41.70 -25.71 -16.86
CA PHE A 202 -43.12 -25.74 -17.17
C PHE A 202 -43.56 -24.54 -18.02
N CYS A 203 -43.07 -23.33 -17.73
CA CYS A 203 -43.36 -22.15 -18.55
C CYS A 203 -42.76 -22.27 -19.95
N GLU A 204 -41.55 -22.79 -20.07
CA GLU A 204 -40.87 -22.93 -21.36
C GLU A 204 -41.58 -23.97 -22.23
N SER A 205 -41.84 -25.16 -21.67
CA SER A 205 -42.57 -26.23 -22.37
C SER A 205 -44.00 -25.82 -22.76
N SER A 206 -44.72 -25.07 -21.91
CA SER A 206 -46.07 -24.59 -22.22
C SER A 206 -46.07 -23.52 -23.32
N LYS A 207 -45.09 -22.61 -23.34
CA LYS A 207 -44.94 -21.62 -24.42
C LYS A 207 -44.74 -22.30 -25.78
N ILE A 208 -43.87 -23.29 -25.84
CA ILE A 208 -43.61 -24.04 -27.08
C ILE A 208 -44.91 -24.73 -27.55
N LYS A 209 -45.65 -25.38 -26.65
CA LYS A 209 -46.93 -26.02 -26.99
C LYS A 209 -47.97 -25.02 -27.50
N LEU A 210 -48.11 -23.86 -26.85
CA LEU A 210 -49.07 -22.83 -27.24
C LEU A 210 -48.67 -22.09 -28.53
N GLN A 211 -47.38 -22.04 -28.86
CA GLN A 211 -46.92 -21.55 -30.17
C GLN A 211 -47.32 -22.49 -31.31
N VAL A 212 -47.27 -23.79 -31.08
CA VAL A 212 -47.65 -24.81 -32.07
C VAL A 212 -49.17 -24.95 -32.16
N ASN A 213 -49.88 -24.89 -31.03
CA ASN A 213 -51.33 -24.98 -30.96
C ASN A 213 -51.88 -23.99 -29.91
N PRO A 214 -52.44 -22.85 -30.33
CA PRO A 214 -52.97 -21.83 -29.41
C PRO A 214 -54.13 -22.28 -28.52
N GLN A 215 -54.84 -23.36 -28.90
CA GLN A 215 -55.95 -23.95 -28.15
C GLN A 215 -55.52 -25.20 -27.36
N ASP A 216 -54.21 -25.41 -27.16
CA ASP A 216 -53.71 -26.52 -26.37
C ASP A 216 -54.28 -26.49 -24.94
N SER A 217 -54.61 -27.67 -24.42
CA SER A 217 -55.21 -27.85 -23.10
C SER A 217 -54.31 -27.34 -21.95
N CYS A 218 -53.01 -27.18 -22.20
CA CYS A 218 -52.08 -26.61 -21.22
C CYS A 218 -52.29 -25.11 -20.95
N ASN A 219 -53.02 -24.38 -21.82
CA ASN A 219 -53.21 -22.92 -21.70
C ASN A 219 -53.79 -22.51 -20.33
N GLN A 220 -54.85 -23.19 -19.90
CA GLN A 220 -55.53 -22.86 -18.64
C GLN A 220 -54.63 -23.09 -17.42
N ILE A 221 -53.83 -24.16 -17.45
CA ILE A 221 -52.87 -24.48 -16.39
C ILE A 221 -51.70 -23.49 -16.40
N TYR A 222 -51.25 -23.08 -17.58
CA TYR A 222 -50.19 -22.10 -17.78
C TYR A 222 -50.56 -20.70 -17.26
N GLU A 223 -51.77 -20.23 -17.56
CA GLU A 223 -52.25 -18.94 -17.07
C GLU A 223 -52.50 -18.95 -15.55
N LEU A 224 -52.99 -20.06 -14.99
CA LEU A 224 -53.07 -20.23 -13.54
C LEU A 224 -51.68 -20.21 -12.88
N HIS A 225 -50.69 -20.85 -13.50
CA HIS A 225 -49.31 -20.85 -13.00
C HIS A 225 -48.73 -19.43 -12.96
N LYS A 226 -48.87 -18.65 -14.05
CA LYS A 226 -48.44 -17.24 -14.08
C LYS A 226 -49.07 -16.40 -12.97
N LYS A 227 -50.39 -16.54 -12.76
CA LYS A 227 -51.11 -15.82 -11.69
C LYS A 227 -50.60 -16.17 -10.29
N ARG A 228 -50.24 -17.45 -10.05
CA ARG A 228 -49.66 -17.89 -8.78
C ARG A 228 -48.26 -17.31 -8.55
N VAL A 229 -47.42 -17.31 -9.60
CA VAL A 229 -46.09 -16.68 -9.55
C VAL A 229 -46.21 -15.19 -9.27
N GLN A 230 -47.11 -14.49 -9.97
CA GLN A 230 -47.36 -13.06 -9.77
C GLN A 230 -47.79 -12.75 -8.33
N LYS A 231 -48.76 -13.51 -7.78
CA LYS A 231 -49.19 -13.37 -6.39
C LYS A 231 -48.07 -13.64 -5.39
N TYR A 232 -47.23 -14.63 -5.65
CA TYR A 232 -46.03 -14.90 -4.82
C TYR A 232 -45.03 -13.75 -4.86
N LEU A 233 -44.80 -13.15 -6.03
CA LEU A 233 -43.91 -11.99 -6.18
C LEU A 233 -44.46 -10.76 -5.45
N GLU A 234 -45.77 -10.52 -5.50
CA GLU A 234 -46.45 -9.45 -4.74
C GLU A 234 -46.27 -9.64 -3.23
N ILE A 235 -46.48 -10.85 -2.73
CA ILE A 235 -46.22 -11.20 -1.32
C ILE A 235 -44.74 -11.00 -0.99
N LYS A 236 -43.84 -11.51 -1.82
CA LYS A 236 -42.39 -11.39 -1.60
C LYS A 236 -41.96 -9.92 -1.54
N CYS A 237 -42.43 -9.08 -2.45
CA CYS A 237 -42.19 -7.63 -2.45
C CYS A 237 -42.72 -6.96 -1.18
N SER A 238 -43.91 -7.35 -0.71
CA SER A 238 -44.47 -6.83 0.55
C SER A 238 -43.71 -7.26 1.82
N CYS A 239 -43.01 -8.39 1.77
CA CYS A 239 -42.23 -8.91 2.90
C CYS A 239 -40.79 -8.37 2.98
N VAL A 240 -40.26 -7.72 1.92
CA VAL A 240 -38.90 -7.16 1.95
C VAL A 240 -38.78 -5.95 2.89
N ASP A 241 -39.90 -5.39 3.37
CA ASP A 241 -39.94 -4.32 4.38
C ASP A 241 -39.95 -4.83 5.85
N TRP A 242 -39.92 -6.14 6.10
CA TRP A 242 -39.83 -6.67 7.48
C TRP A 242 -38.37 -6.83 7.94
N LYS A 243 -37.97 -5.83 8.72
CA LYS A 243 -36.86 -5.78 9.70
C LYS A 243 -36.24 -7.12 10.07
N CYS A 244 -34.93 -7.21 9.84
CA CYS A 244 -33.92 -7.44 10.89
C CYS A 244 -34.47 -8.03 12.21
N SER A 245 -34.64 -9.35 12.26
CA SER A 245 -34.82 -10.11 13.51
C SER A 245 -34.56 -11.58 13.19
N PHE A 246 -33.31 -12.02 13.26
CA PHE A 246 -32.92 -13.41 13.56
C PHE A 246 -31.38 -13.44 13.71
N LEU A 247 -30.94 -12.94 14.86
CA LEU A 247 -29.69 -13.33 15.51
C LEU A 247 -30.13 -13.90 16.84
N PHE A 248 -30.26 -15.22 16.93
CA PHE A 248 -30.15 -16.01 18.16
C PHE A 248 -30.14 -17.48 17.71
N TYR A 249 -28.95 -18.04 17.56
CA TYR A 249 -28.42 -19.15 18.36
C TYR A 249 -26.94 -19.36 18.01
#